data_AF-A0A667XM96-F1
#
_entry.id   AF-A0A667XM96-F1
#
_cell.length_a   1.000
_cell.length_b   1.000
_cell.length_c   1.000
_cell.angle_alpha   90.00
_cell.angle_beta   90.00
_cell.angle_gamma   90.00
#
_symmetry.space_group_name_H-M   'P 1'
#
loop_
_entity.id
_entity.type
_entity.pdbx_description
1 polymer ?
#
loop_
_entity_poly.entity_id
_entity_poly.type
_entity_poly.pdbx_seq_one_letter_code
_entity_poly.pdbx_strand_id
1 'polypeptide(L)'
;MGGSGSKSKGYWPFSGSGSGEDSTKDGNEQSLARLRSFQNATPFVFTRRSSLYFDEDGDLAHEFYEETIVTKNGRKKAKLKRIQKNLIPQGIIKLDHPCIHVDFPVVLCEV
;
A
#
# COMPACT_ATOMS: atom_id res chain seq x y z
N MET A 1 -5.59 -48.03 16.45
CA MET A 1 -5.07 -46.64 16.41
C MET A 1 -5.54 -46.01 15.12
N GLY A 2 -6.57 -45.17 15.17
CA GLY A 2 -7.16 -44.50 14.01
C GLY A 2 -7.99 -43.34 14.53
N GLY A 3 -7.62 -42.12 14.13
CA GLY A 3 -7.80 -40.89 14.90
C GLY A 3 -9.19 -40.25 14.88
N SER A 4 -9.37 -39.39 15.88
CA SER A 4 -10.48 -38.47 16.08
C SER A 4 -10.79 -37.60 14.86
N GLY A 5 -12.04 -37.61 14.42
CA GLY A 5 -12.59 -36.62 13.49
C GLY A 5 -13.21 -35.45 14.24
N SER A 6 -12.42 -34.43 14.57
CA SER A 6 -12.92 -33.18 15.14
C SER A 6 -13.43 -32.28 14.03
N LYS A 7 -14.75 -32.07 13.94
CA LYS A 7 -15.32 -31.00 13.10
C LYS A 7 -15.11 -29.65 13.78
N SER A 8 -13.99 -28.98 13.51
CA SER A 8 -13.86 -27.56 13.82
C SER A 8 -14.66 -26.76 12.79
N LYS A 9 -15.93 -26.49 13.11
CA LYS A 9 -16.72 -25.46 12.43
C LYS A 9 -16.09 -24.12 12.83
N GLY A 10 -15.20 -23.61 11.97
CA GLY A 10 -14.54 -22.32 12.14
C GLY A 10 -15.59 -21.22 12.27
N TYR A 11 -15.76 -20.74 13.51
CA TYR A 11 -16.63 -19.62 13.83
C TYR A 11 -15.88 -18.33 13.47
N TRP A 12 -16.40 -17.59 12.51
CA TRP A 12 -16.00 -16.21 12.25
C TRP A 12 -16.51 -15.33 13.40
N PRO A 13 -15.67 -14.53 14.08
CA PRO A 13 -16.11 -13.68 15.16
C PRO A 13 -16.62 -12.35 14.59
N PHE A 14 -17.77 -12.35 13.92
CA PHE A 14 -18.60 -11.15 13.91
C PHE A 14 -19.67 -11.37 14.97
N SER A 15 -19.29 -11.13 16.23
CA SER A 15 -20.19 -11.18 17.37
C SER A 15 -21.27 -10.13 17.19
N GLY A 16 -22.42 -10.55 16.67
CA GLY A 16 -23.67 -9.83 16.82
C GLY A 16 -24.04 -9.79 18.30
N SER A 17 -23.99 -8.60 18.90
CA SER A 17 -24.64 -8.34 20.17
C SER A 17 -26.04 -7.84 19.85
N GLY A 18 -27.05 -8.62 20.24
CA GLY A 18 -28.45 -8.23 20.17
C GLY A 18 -28.95 -7.75 21.53
N SER A 19 -29.77 -6.70 21.53
CA SER A 19 -30.78 -6.45 22.57
C SER A 19 -31.78 -5.36 22.12
N GLY A 20 -33.07 -5.69 22.15
CA GLY A 20 -34.14 -4.81 22.65
C GLY A 20 -34.75 -3.77 21.71
N GLU A 21 -35.93 -4.11 21.19
CA GLU A 21 -37.20 -3.34 21.20
C GLU A 21 -37.28 -1.85 20.78
N ASP A 22 -38.09 -1.65 19.73
CA ASP A 22 -39.01 -0.55 19.34
C ASP A 22 -38.67 0.93 19.63
N SER A 23 -38.44 1.69 18.56
CA SER A 23 -39.20 2.92 18.25
C SER A 23 -38.66 3.60 16.98
N THR A 24 -39.56 3.82 16.05
CA THR A 24 -39.41 4.63 14.83
C THR A 24 -38.77 6.00 15.11
N LYS A 25 -37.64 6.31 14.45
CA LYS A 25 -37.24 7.68 14.07
C LYS A 25 -35.98 7.69 13.21
N ASP A 26 -36.18 8.11 11.96
CA ASP A 26 -35.32 8.99 11.18
C ASP A 26 -33.81 8.70 11.07
N GLY A 27 -33.42 8.29 9.86
CA GLY A 27 -32.48 9.09 9.07
C GLY A 27 -31.00 8.98 9.41
N ASN A 28 -30.30 8.07 8.73
CA ASN A 28 -29.01 8.33 8.06
C ASN A 28 -27.76 8.72 8.90
N GLU A 29 -27.82 8.81 10.24
CA GLU A 29 -26.65 9.28 11.01
C GLU A 29 -25.68 8.17 11.46
N GLN A 30 -26.09 6.89 11.42
CA GLN A 30 -25.25 5.78 11.89
C GLN A 30 -24.06 5.49 10.96
N SER A 31 -24.17 5.79 9.66
CA SER A 31 -23.09 5.58 8.68
C SER A 31 -21.90 6.51 8.89
N LEU A 32 -22.11 7.68 9.51
CA LEU A 32 -21.06 8.66 9.79
C LEU A 32 -20.37 8.45 11.15
N ALA A 33 -20.97 7.68 12.05
CA ALA A 33 -20.41 7.44 13.38
C ALA A 33 -19.18 6.51 13.36
N ARG A 34 -19.13 5.51 12.46
CA ARG A 34 -17.92 4.70 12.23
C ARG A 34 -16.78 5.49 11.57
N LEU A 35 -17.10 6.61 10.91
CA LEU A 35 -16.12 7.49 10.28
C LEU A 35 -15.29 8.28 11.32
N ARG A 36 -15.75 8.34 12.58
CA ARG A 36 -15.06 9.07 13.66
C ARG A 36 -13.78 8.40 14.16
N SER A 37 -13.41 7.20 13.69
CA SER A 37 -12.11 6.59 13.97
C SER A 37 -11.01 7.01 12.97
N PHE A 38 -11.35 7.75 11.91
CA PHE A 38 -10.41 8.21 10.87
C PHE A 38 -10.11 9.71 10.97
N GLN A 39 -10.07 10.25 12.19
CA GLN A 39 -10.06 11.69 12.48
C GLN A 39 -8.96 12.52 11.80
N ASN A 40 -7.94 11.90 11.18
CA ASN A 40 -6.77 12.61 10.66
C ASN A 40 -6.41 12.30 9.20
N ALA A 41 -7.13 11.40 8.51
CA ALA A 41 -6.79 11.00 7.14
C ALA A 41 -7.85 11.52 6.16
N THR A 42 -7.45 12.33 5.18
CA THR A 42 -8.35 12.69 4.08
C THR A 42 -8.56 11.47 3.18
N PRO A 43 -9.79 11.21 2.68
CA PRO A 43 -10.05 10.04 1.84
C PRO A 43 -9.24 10.07 0.54
N PHE A 44 -8.88 11.27 0.06
CA PHE A 44 -8.07 11.46 -1.14
C PHE A 44 -6.60 11.69 -0.79
N VAL A 45 -5.75 10.89 -1.40
CA VAL A 45 -4.29 11.00 -1.39
C VAL A 45 -3.85 11.59 -2.72
N PHE A 46 -3.33 12.82 -2.67
CA PHE A 46 -2.81 13.54 -3.84
C PHE A 46 -1.31 13.37 -4.01
N THR A 47 -0.62 12.80 -3.01
CA THR A 47 0.83 12.69 -3.02
C THR A 47 1.27 11.29 -2.61
N ARG A 48 2.19 10.70 -3.36
CA ARG A 48 2.78 9.38 -3.08
C ARG A 48 4.29 9.52 -2.90
N ARG A 49 4.87 8.70 -2.02
CA ARG A 49 6.32 8.54 -1.94
C ARG A 49 6.82 7.65 -3.09
N SER A 50 7.67 8.20 -3.95
CA SER A 50 8.25 7.50 -5.09
C SER A 50 9.44 6.62 -4.65
N SER A 51 9.61 5.50 -5.35
CA SER A 51 10.77 4.61 -5.27
C SER A 51 11.81 4.87 -6.35
N LEU A 52 11.61 5.92 -7.16
CA LEU A 52 12.50 6.30 -8.24
C LEU A 52 13.59 7.26 -7.76
N TYR A 53 14.71 7.21 -8.46
CA TYR A 53 15.89 8.02 -8.24
C TYR A 53 16.37 8.62 -9.56
N PHE A 54 16.94 9.82 -9.49
CA PHE A 54 17.71 10.44 -10.57
C PHE A 54 19.19 10.10 -10.41
N ASP A 55 19.88 9.78 -11.50
CA ASP A 55 21.34 9.70 -11.54
C ASP A 55 21.99 11.03 -11.94
N GLU A 56 23.31 11.02 -12.17
CA GLU A 56 24.09 12.20 -12.53
C GLU A 56 23.73 12.74 -13.92
N ASP A 57 23.21 11.89 -14.82
CA ASP A 57 22.82 12.22 -16.17
C ASP A 57 21.34 12.67 -16.26
N GLY A 58 20.58 12.52 -15.17
CA GLY A 58 19.18 12.90 -15.06
C GLY A 58 18.19 11.82 -15.47
N ASP A 59 18.65 10.59 -15.65
CA ASP A 59 17.79 9.44 -15.91
C ASP A 59 17.01 9.06 -14.66
N LEU A 60 15.75 8.65 -14.82
CA LEU A 60 14.85 8.30 -13.72
C LEU A 60 14.61 6.79 -13.69
N ALA A 61 15.12 6.11 -12.66
CA ALA A 61 14.96 4.66 -12.52
C ALA A 61 14.80 4.23 -11.06
N HIS A 62 14.33 2.99 -10.86
CA HIS A 62 14.28 2.39 -9.53
C HIS A 62 15.67 1.98 -9.04
N GLU A 63 16.54 1.56 -9.97
CA GLU A 63 17.86 1.01 -9.66
C GLU A 63 18.84 1.37 -10.79
N PHE A 64 20.05 1.75 -10.42
CA PHE A 64 21.13 2.08 -11.35
C PHE A 64 22.27 1.08 -11.22
N TYR A 65 22.91 0.77 -12.35
CA TYR A 65 24.03 -0.16 -12.42
C TYR A 65 25.19 0.46 -13.20
N GLU A 66 26.39 0.45 -12.62
CA GLU A 66 27.64 0.79 -13.33
C GLU A 66 28.23 -0.46 -13.96
N GLU A 67 28.71 -0.34 -15.19
CA GLU A 67 29.59 -1.33 -15.77
C GLU A 67 30.98 -1.23 -15.14
N THR A 68 31.43 -2.33 -14.53
CA THR A 68 32.77 -2.47 -13.97
C THR A 68 33.52 -3.53 -14.76
N ILE A 69 34.72 -3.19 -15.23
CA ILE A 69 35.58 -4.16 -15.90
C ILE A 69 36.35 -4.93 -14.83
N VAL A 70 35.94 -6.17 -14.59
CA VAL A 70 36.62 -7.06 -13.64
C VAL A 70 37.61 -7.92 -14.42
N THR A 71 38.90 -7.74 -14.14
CA THR A 71 39.96 -8.62 -14.65
C THR A 71 40.06 -9.85 -13.76
N LYS A 72 39.71 -11.03 -14.28
CA LYS A 72 40.04 -12.31 -13.64
C LYS A 72 40.86 -13.15 -14.61
N ASN A 73 42.04 -13.61 -14.17
CA ASN A 73 42.96 -14.47 -14.92
C ASN A 73 43.33 -13.88 -16.31
N GLY A 74 43.67 -12.59 -16.37
CA GLY A 74 44.06 -11.92 -17.62
C GLY A 74 42.92 -11.69 -18.63
N ARG A 75 41.72 -12.21 -18.38
CA ARG A 75 40.52 -11.93 -19.19
C ARG A 75 39.72 -10.81 -18.55
N LYS A 76 39.49 -9.75 -19.32
CA LYS A 76 38.59 -8.65 -18.95
C LYS A 76 37.15 -9.14 -19.12
N LYS A 77 36.35 -9.09 -18.05
CA LYS A 77 34.91 -9.32 -18.11
C LYS A 77 34.19 -8.06 -17.64
N ALA A 78 33.26 -7.60 -18.44
CA ALA A 78 32.28 -6.62 -18.02
C ALA A 78 31.36 -7.24 -16.94
N LYS A 79 31.15 -6.51 -15.85
CA LYS A 79 30.18 -6.86 -14.81
C LYS A 79 29.41 -5.62 -14.39
N LEU A 80 28.09 -5.74 -14.38
CA LEU A 80 27.23 -4.70 -13.82
C LEU A 80 27.24 -4.78 -12.29
N LYS A 81 27.37 -3.62 -11.65
CA LYS A 81 27.34 -3.47 -10.20
C LYS A 81 26.30 -2.43 -9.85
N ARG A 82 25.41 -2.76 -8.91
CA ARG A 82 24.37 -1.83 -8.46
C ARG A 82 25.00 -0.64 -7.73
N ILE A 83 24.54 0.55 -8.07
CA ILE A 83 24.90 1.80 -7.41
C ILE A 83 23.74 2.24 -6.52
N GLN A 84 24.08 2.74 -5.33
CA GLN A 84 23.17 3.41 -4.41
C GLN A 84 23.72 4.76 -3.94
N LYS A 85 24.91 5.14 -4.43
CA LYS A 85 25.59 6.39 -4.11
C LYS A 85 25.28 7.43 -5.18
N ASN A 86 25.29 8.71 -4.83
CA ASN A 86 25.07 9.84 -5.73
C ASN A 86 23.71 9.84 -6.45
N LEU A 87 22.75 9.04 -6.00
CA LEU A 87 21.40 9.02 -6.54
C LEU A 87 20.51 10.00 -5.77
N ILE A 88 19.80 10.86 -6.50
CA ILE A 88 18.89 11.84 -5.92
C ILE A 88 17.49 11.21 -5.88
N PRO A 89 16.88 11.00 -4.70
CA PRO A 89 15.54 10.42 -4.64
C PRO A 89 14.52 11.40 -5.25
N GLN A 90 13.59 10.89 -6.07
CA GLN A 90 12.51 11.70 -6.62
C GLN A 90 11.60 12.27 -5.52
N GLY A 91 11.50 11.58 -4.37
CA GLY A 91 10.79 12.05 -3.19
C GLY A 91 9.28 11.88 -3.28
N ILE A 92 8.54 12.93 -2.93
CA ILE A 92 7.07 12.92 -2.91
C ILE A 92 6.57 13.41 -4.27
N ILE A 93 5.90 12.52 -5.02
CA ILE A 93 5.29 12.83 -6.31
C ILE A 93 3.83 13.23 -6.12
N LYS A 94 3.39 14.25 -6.85
CA LYS A 94 1.97 14.55 -6.99
C LYS A 94 1.35 13.53 -7.95
N LEU A 95 0.23 12.96 -7.55
CA LEU A 95 -0.55 12.06 -8.37
C LEU A 95 -1.45 12.89 -9.29
N ASP A 96 -1.52 12.50 -10.55
CA ASP A 96 -2.41 13.13 -11.53
C ASP A 96 -3.89 12.88 -11.18
N HIS A 97 -4.18 11.68 -10.66
CA HIS A 97 -5.49 11.28 -10.18
C HIS A 97 -5.41 10.97 -8.68
N PRO A 98 -6.33 11.48 -7.85
CA PRO A 98 -6.32 11.19 -6.43
C PRO A 98 -6.60 9.71 -6.17
N CYS A 99 -5.81 9.09 -5.30
CA CYS A 99 -6.05 7.72 -4.84
C CYS A 99 -6.81 7.71 -3.52
N ILE A 100 -7.59 6.66 -3.27
CA ILE A 100 -8.28 6.48 -1.99
C ILE A 100 -7.28 5.99 -0.94
N HIS A 101 -7.33 6.58 0.24
CA HIS A 101 -6.53 6.16 1.39
C HIS A 101 -6.94 4.74 1.85
N VAL A 102 -5.98 3.89 2.20
CA VAL A 102 -6.19 2.45 2.49
C VAL A 102 -7.20 2.16 3.60
N ASP A 103 -7.36 3.11 4.52
CA ASP A 103 -8.31 3.02 5.64
C ASP A 103 -9.75 3.40 5.26
N PHE A 104 -9.99 3.83 4.02
CA PHE A 104 -11.32 4.18 3.51
C PHE A 104 -11.80 3.10 2.54
N PRO A 105 -12.54 2.07 3.01
CA PRO A 105 -13.12 1.05 2.16
C PRO A 105 -14.34 1.61 1.40
N VAL A 106 -14.10 2.51 0.44
CA VAL A 106 -15.14 3.16 -0.38
C VAL A 106 -15.02 2.69 -1.83
N VAL A 107 -16.16 2.35 -2.43
CA VAL A 107 -16.26 2.04 -3.87
C VAL A 107 -16.71 3.30 -4.60
N LEU A 108 -15.93 3.77 -5.58
CA LEU A 108 -16.33 4.87 -6.45
C LEU A 108 -17.21 4.29 -7.56
N CYS A 109 -18.46 4.78 -7.66
CA CYS A 109 -19.35 4.48 -8.77
C CYS A 109 -19.43 5.73 -9.68
N GLU A 110 -19.19 5.53 -10.97
CA GLU A 110 -19.58 6.48 -12.02
C GLU A 110 -21.11 6.43 -12.20
N VAL A 111 -21.73 7.57 -12.50
CA VAL A 111 -23.18 7.70 -12.76
C VAL A 111 -23.46 7.57 -14.24
#